data_AF-A0A136KDU4-F1
#
_entry.id   AF-A0A136KDU4-F1
#
_cell.length_a   1.000
_cell.length_b   1.000
_cell.length_c   1.000
_cell.angle_alpha   90.00
_cell.angle_beta   90.00
_cell.angle_gamma   90.00
#
_symmetry.space_group_name_H-M   'P 1'
#
loop_
_entity.id
_entity.type
_entity.pdbx_description
1 polymer ?
#
loop_
_entity_poly.entity_id
_entity_poly.type
_entity_poly.pdbx_seq_one_letter_code
_entity_poly.pdbx_strand_id
1 'polypeptide(L)'
;MVRTDPPRVWIPKVPRMMVRQLALRIKPVVDFGSRGKCYIKPVDLFNVAYTWAPIPAEKAPVFEVLCDITTYHSYGAPVFFKPSIAEVLAQIPAEYRDVVVAFEIDPPGSIRNMDDAAFLDGYHSATTRLYVLKSE
;
A
#
# COMPACT_ATOMS: atom_id res chain seq x y z
N MET A 1 19.47 23.29 17.07
CA MET A 1 18.37 22.70 17.86
C MET A 1 18.36 21.21 17.56
N VAL A 2 18.81 20.36 18.48
CA VAL A 2 18.78 18.91 18.30
C VAL A 2 17.38 18.47 18.72
N ARG A 3 16.57 17.95 17.78
CA ARG A 3 15.27 17.35 18.11
C ARG A 3 15.52 16.15 19.02
N THR A 4 14.95 16.20 20.23
CA THR A 4 15.07 15.17 21.28
C THR A 4 13.95 14.14 21.25
N ASP A 5 13.05 14.21 20.28
CA ASP A 5 11.99 13.23 20.13
C ASP A 5 12.55 11.92 19.55
N PRO A 6 12.14 10.76 20.06
CA PRO A 6 12.50 9.48 19.45
C PRO A 6 12.03 9.46 17.99
N PRO A 7 12.80 8.83 17.08
CA PRO A 7 12.45 8.79 15.67
C PRO A 7 11.05 8.17 15.50
N ARG A 8 10.16 8.90 14.81
CA ARG A 8 8.83 8.40 14.47
C ARG A 8 8.96 7.18 13.57
N VAL A 9 8.22 6.12 13.87
CA VAL A 9 8.17 4.92 13.04
C VAL A 9 6.99 5.05 12.08
N TRP A 10 7.27 5.51 10.86
CA TRP A 10 6.26 5.68 9.81
C TRP A 10 5.83 4.35 9.18
N ILE A 11 6.79 3.44 8.98
CA ILE A 11 6.56 2.10 8.43
C ILE A 11 7.01 1.07 9.47
N PRO A 12 6.10 0.26 10.04
CA PRO A 12 6.45 -0.80 10.97
C PRO A 12 7.44 -1.79 10.37
N LYS A 13 8.46 -2.18 11.15
CA LYS A 13 9.37 -3.25 10.75
C LYS A 13 8.68 -4.60 10.94
N VAL A 14 8.25 -5.20 9.83
CA VAL A 14 7.64 -6.54 9.81
C VAL A 14 8.62 -7.54 9.18
N PRO A 15 8.80 -8.76 9.75
CA PRO A 15 9.67 -9.76 9.16
C PRO A 15 9.30 -10.09 7.72
N ARG A 16 10.29 -10.22 6.82
CA ARG A 16 10.04 -10.51 5.39
C ARG A 16 9.19 -11.75 5.17
N MET A 17 9.32 -12.76 6.04
CA MET A 17 8.50 -13.97 5.97
C MET A 17 7.02 -13.66 6.23
N MET A 18 6.71 -12.81 7.20
CA MET A 18 5.34 -12.40 7.49
C MET A 18 4.74 -11.59 6.35
N VAL A 19 5.51 -10.66 5.76
CA VAL A 19 5.09 -9.94 4.54
C VAL A 19 4.77 -10.91 3.41
N ARG A 20 5.62 -11.92 3.18
CA ARG A 20 5.36 -12.95 2.15
C ARG A 20 4.09 -13.74 2.44
N GLN A 21 3.84 -14.12 3.69
CA GLN A 21 2.60 -14.82 4.07
C GLN A 21 1.35 -13.95 3.84
N LEU A 22 1.42 -12.66 4.17
CA LEU A 22 0.34 -11.72 3.84
C LEU A 22 0.15 -11.59 2.33
N ALA A 23 1.23 -11.51 1.55
CA ALA A 23 1.16 -11.35 0.09
C ALA A 23 0.55 -12.57 -0.65
N LEU A 24 0.49 -13.75 -0.01
CA LEU A 24 -0.18 -14.91 -0.59
C LEU A 24 -1.70 -14.74 -0.64
N ARG A 25 -2.26 -13.93 0.26
CA ARG A 25 -3.71 -13.81 0.49
C ARG A 25 -4.25 -12.40 0.31
N ILE A 26 -3.41 -11.38 0.52
CA ILE A 26 -3.72 -9.97 0.34
C ILE A 26 -2.98 -9.48 -0.90
N LYS A 27 -3.72 -9.25 -1.99
CA LYS A 27 -3.13 -8.86 -3.28
C LYS A 27 -3.47 -7.42 -3.65
N PRO A 28 -2.56 -6.66 -4.27
CA PRO A 28 -2.90 -5.37 -4.85
C PRO A 28 -3.88 -5.55 -6.02
N VAL A 29 -4.80 -4.61 -6.15
CA VAL A 29 -5.67 -4.46 -7.31
C VAL A 29 -5.51 -3.08 -7.92
N VAL A 30 -5.72 -3.00 -9.23
CA VAL A 30 -5.62 -1.76 -10.02
C VAL A 30 -6.80 -1.73 -10.99
N ASP A 31 -7.38 -0.54 -11.17
CA ASP A 31 -8.40 -0.30 -12.19
C ASP A 31 -7.76 -0.10 -13.58
N PHE A 32 -8.15 -0.93 -14.54
CA PHE A 32 -7.69 -0.88 -15.93
C PHE A 32 -8.77 -0.34 -16.88
N GLY A 33 -9.61 0.58 -16.40
CA GLY A 33 -10.64 1.25 -17.19
C GLY A 33 -11.72 0.27 -17.64
N SER A 34 -11.84 0.02 -18.95
CA SER A 34 -12.88 -0.87 -19.50
C SER A 34 -12.80 -2.31 -19.00
N ARG A 35 -11.63 -2.76 -18.52
CA ARG A 35 -11.44 -4.09 -17.92
C ARG A 35 -11.90 -4.14 -16.45
N GLY A 36 -12.05 -2.98 -15.81
CA GLY A 36 -12.31 -2.83 -14.38
C GLY A 36 -11.12 -3.25 -13.51
N LYS A 37 -11.39 -3.47 -12.22
CA LYS A 37 -10.38 -3.88 -11.23
C LYS A 37 -9.84 -5.27 -11.55
N CYS A 38 -8.52 -5.36 -11.67
CA CYS A 38 -7.79 -6.60 -11.89
C CYS A 38 -6.72 -6.77 -10.80
N TYR A 39 -6.38 -8.03 -10.51
CA TYR A 39 -5.09 -8.31 -9.90
C TYR A 39 -3.98 -7.98 -10.92
N ILE A 40 -2.76 -7.78 -10.43
CA ILE A 40 -1.58 -7.52 -11.26
C ILE A 40 -0.68 -8.75 -11.33
N LYS A 41 0.14 -8.84 -12.38
CA LYS A 41 1.20 -9.84 -12.45
C LYS A 41 2.17 -9.68 -11.27
N PRO A 42 2.80 -10.77 -10.78
CA PRO A 42 3.75 -10.71 -9.67
C PRO A 42 4.90 -9.74 -9.94
N VAL A 43 5.26 -8.97 -8.92
CA VAL A 43 6.41 -8.05 -8.89
C VAL A 43 7.23 -8.29 -7.63
N ASP A 44 8.44 -7.75 -7.55
CA ASP A 44 9.22 -7.75 -6.31
C ASP A 44 8.46 -6.99 -5.22
N LEU A 45 8.07 -7.69 -4.16
CA LEU A 45 7.24 -7.16 -3.07
C LEU A 45 7.88 -5.96 -2.36
N PHE A 46 9.21 -5.88 -2.31
CA PHE A 46 9.96 -4.98 -1.44
C PHE A 46 10.59 -3.81 -2.21
N ASN A 47 10.93 -4.01 -3.47
CA ASN A 47 11.81 -3.08 -4.19
C ASN A 47 11.13 -2.42 -5.40
N VAL A 48 9.99 -2.91 -5.86
CA VAL A 48 9.28 -2.40 -7.05
C VAL A 48 8.05 -1.60 -6.62
N ALA A 49 7.87 -0.43 -7.24
CA ALA A 49 6.60 0.28 -7.18
C ALA A 49 5.57 -0.48 -7.99
N TYR A 50 4.62 -1.14 -7.32
CA TYR A 50 3.63 -1.96 -8.02
C TYR A 50 2.65 -1.11 -8.84
N THR A 51 2.58 0.20 -8.58
CA THR A 51 1.76 1.17 -9.31
C THR A 51 2.43 1.69 -10.58
N TRP A 52 3.74 1.45 -10.77
CA TRP A 52 4.45 1.90 -11.97
C TRP A 52 4.28 0.87 -13.09
N ALA A 53 3.46 1.23 -14.10
CA ALA A 53 3.14 0.38 -15.25
C ALA A 53 2.69 -1.06 -14.88
N PRO A 54 1.64 -1.23 -14.05
CA PRO A 54 1.16 -2.54 -13.66
C PRO A 54 0.65 -3.31 -14.87
N ILE A 55 0.99 -4.60 -14.95
CA ILE A 55 0.48 -5.48 -15.99
C ILE A 55 -0.72 -6.25 -15.42
N PRO A 56 -1.91 -6.19 -16.03
CA PRO A 56 -3.08 -6.86 -15.49
C PRO A 56 -2.96 -8.39 -15.62
N ALA A 57 -3.36 -9.11 -14.57
CA ALA A 57 -3.49 -10.57 -14.54
C ALA A 57 -4.95 -10.98 -14.76
N GLU A 58 -5.55 -11.76 -13.86
CA GLU A 58 -6.99 -12.05 -13.85
C GLU A 58 -7.85 -10.87 -13.34
N LYS A 59 -9.13 -10.87 -13.72
CA LYS A 59 -10.12 -9.92 -13.19
C LYS A 59 -10.34 -10.20 -11.71
N ALA A 60 -10.39 -9.15 -10.89
CA ALA A 60 -10.65 -9.31 -9.47
C ALA A 60 -12.14 -9.67 -9.24
N PRO A 61 -12.47 -10.44 -8.19
CA PRO A 61 -13.86 -10.66 -7.80
C PRO A 61 -14.50 -9.35 -7.35
N VAL A 62 -15.82 -9.39 -7.11
CA VAL A 62 -16.52 -8.25 -6.52
C VAL A 62 -16.11 -8.15 -5.05
N PHE A 63 -15.63 -6.97 -4.66
CA PHE A 63 -15.25 -6.66 -3.29
C PHE A 63 -16.26 -5.77 -2.61
N GLU A 64 -16.26 -5.81 -1.28
CA GLU A 64 -16.79 -4.75 -0.45
C GLU A 64 -15.62 -3.95 0.15
N VAL A 65 -15.81 -2.63 0.24
CA VAL A 65 -14.84 -1.75 0.91
C VAL A 65 -14.91 -2.03 2.40
N LEU A 66 -13.79 -2.40 3.00
CA LEU A 66 -13.69 -2.55 4.45
C LEU A 66 -13.50 -1.18 5.10
N CYS A 67 -12.43 -0.49 4.71
CA CYS A 67 -12.06 0.83 5.20
C CYS A 67 -10.94 1.43 4.35
N ASP A 68 -10.68 2.71 4.57
CA ASP A 68 -9.50 3.40 4.08
C ASP A 68 -8.53 3.62 5.26
N ILE A 69 -7.23 3.39 5.02
CA ILE A 69 -6.15 3.64 5.97
C ILE A 69 -5.11 4.58 5.36
N THR A 70 -4.38 5.32 6.18
CA THR A 70 -3.19 6.04 5.74
C THR A 70 -1.99 5.09 5.74
N THR A 71 -1.25 5.05 4.64
CA THR A 71 0.02 4.32 4.54
C THR A 71 1.15 5.25 4.15
N TYR A 72 2.35 4.93 4.61
CA TYR A 72 3.58 5.66 4.37
C TYR A 72 4.53 4.84 3.50
N HIS A 73 5.30 5.51 2.66
CA HIS A 73 6.19 4.90 1.67
C HIS A 73 7.52 5.62 1.61
N SER A 74 8.61 4.87 1.75
CA SER A 74 9.95 5.43 1.63
C SER A 74 10.20 5.93 0.20
N TYR A 75 10.97 7.01 0.05
CA TYR A 75 11.40 7.49 -1.26
C TYR A 75 12.91 7.73 -1.31
N GLY A 76 13.48 7.59 -2.51
CA GLY A 76 14.86 8.01 -2.81
C GLY A 76 14.95 9.47 -3.27
N ALA A 77 13.85 10.04 -3.78
CA ALA A 77 13.71 11.46 -4.06
C ALA A 77 12.25 11.91 -3.85
N PRO A 78 12.00 13.14 -3.37
CA PRO A 78 10.64 13.61 -3.02
C PRO A 78 9.63 13.66 -4.18
N VAL A 79 10.11 13.60 -5.42
CA VAL A 79 9.23 13.60 -6.61
C VAL A 79 8.76 12.19 -7.00
N PHE A 80 9.36 11.14 -6.44
CA PHE A 80 9.06 9.76 -6.82
C PHE A 80 8.23 9.06 -5.76
N PHE A 81 6.92 8.98 -5.99
CA PHE A 81 6.04 8.12 -5.23
C PHE A 81 6.22 6.65 -5.66
N LYS A 82 6.90 5.86 -4.82
CA LYS A 82 7.34 4.49 -5.12
C LYS A 82 6.80 3.47 -4.11
N PRO A 83 5.48 3.26 -4.02
CA PRO A 83 4.91 2.36 -3.03
C PRO A 83 5.22 0.90 -3.34
N SER A 84 5.86 0.19 -2.41
CA SER A 84 6.01 -1.26 -2.50
C SER A 84 4.83 -1.99 -1.84
N ILE A 85 4.56 -3.22 -2.29
CA ILE A 85 3.53 -4.08 -1.67
C ILE A 85 3.90 -4.35 -0.20
N ALA A 86 5.18 -4.56 0.10
CA ALA A 86 5.66 -4.85 1.44
C ALA A 86 5.36 -3.71 2.42
N GLU A 87 5.53 -2.46 2.01
CA GLU A 87 5.22 -1.30 2.86
C GLU A 87 3.73 -1.23 3.19
N VAL A 88 2.85 -1.48 2.21
CA VAL A 88 1.40 -1.53 2.46
C VAL A 88 1.06 -2.63 3.45
N LEU A 89 1.51 -3.86 3.17
CA LEU A 89 1.20 -5.02 4.01
C LEU A 89 1.71 -4.89 5.45
N ALA A 90 2.85 -4.22 5.65
CA ALA A 90 3.40 -3.95 6.97
C ALA A 90 2.53 -3.00 7.81
N GLN A 91 1.70 -2.18 7.16
CA GLN A 91 0.88 -1.15 7.77
C GLN A 91 -0.60 -1.55 7.91
N ILE A 92 -1.01 -2.70 7.35
CA ILE A 92 -2.36 -3.22 7.58
C ILE A 92 -2.52 -3.55 9.09
N PRO A 93 -3.51 -2.94 9.78
CA PRO A 93 -3.82 -3.20 11.18
C PRO A 93 -4.08 -4.68 11.45
N ALA A 94 -3.64 -5.17 12.60
CA ALA A 94 -3.68 -6.60 12.92
C ALA A 94 -5.12 -7.16 12.90
N GLU A 95 -6.08 -6.36 13.36
CA GLU A 95 -7.51 -6.66 13.38
C GLU A 95 -8.13 -6.87 11.98
N TYR A 96 -7.53 -6.29 10.93
CA TYR A 96 -8.01 -6.44 9.56
C TYR A 96 -7.29 -7.54 8.80
N ARG A 97 -6.12 -7.99 9.30
CA ARG A 97 -5.29 -8.93 8.57
C ARG A 97 -6.06 -10.16 8.20
N ASP A 98 -6.90 -10.74 9.05
CA ASP A 98 -7.53 -12.02 8.75
C ASP A 98 -8.71 -11.94 7.76
N VAL A 99 -9.27 -10.75 7.54
CA VAL A 99 -10.43 -10.55 6.66
C VAL A 99 -10.09 -9.89 5.32
N VAL A 100 -9.03 -9.07 5.29
CA VAL A 100 -8.63 -8.36 4.06
C VAL A 100 -8.12 -9.34 3.02
N VAL A 101 -8.56 -9.14 1.78
CA VAL A 101 -8.18 -9.97 0.61
C VAL A 101 -7.51 -9.18 -0.51
N ALA A 102 -7.74 -7.86 -0.54
CA ALA A 102 -7.14 -7.00 -1.54
C ALA A 102 -6.96 -5.57 -1.01
N PHE A 103 -6.14 -4.80 -1.72
CA PHE A 103 -5.99 -3.37 -1.47
C PHE A 103 -5.72 -2.60 -2.75
N GLU A 104 -6.02 -1.31 -2.74
CA GLU A 104 -5.54 -0.36 -3.74
C GLU A 104 -5.03 0.92 -3.07
N ILE A 105 -4.10 1.61 -3.73
CA ILE A 105 -3.60 2.90 -3.27
C ILE A 105 -4.21 3.98 -4.15
N ASP A 106 -4.77 5.00 -3.51
CA ASP A 106 -5.01 6.29 -4.13
C ASP A 106 -3.76 7.15 -3.90
N PRO A 107 -2.96 7.44 -4.96
CA PRO A 107 -1.78 8.26 -4.81
C PRO A 107 -2.17 9.67 -4.38
N PRO A 108 -1.32 10.38 -3.60
CA PRO A 108 -1.69 11.68 -3.02
C PRO A 108 -1.98 12.78 -4.05
N GLY A 109 -1.69 12.56 -5.35
CA GLY A 109 -1.92 13.49 -6.46
C GLY A 109 -1.01 14.73 -6.46
N SER A 110 -0.64 15.22 -5.28
CA SER A 110 0.24 16.35 -5.03
C SER A 110 0.96 16.16 -3.70
N ILE A 111 2.20 16.66 -3.60
CA ILE A 111 2.98 16.68 -2.35
C ILE A 111 2.24 17.47 -1.25
N ARG A 112 1.43 18.47 -1.62
CA ARG A 112 0.66 19.29 -0.66
C ARG A 112 -0.43 18.52 0.08
N ASN A 113 -0.79 17.33 -0.41
CA ASN A 113 -1.79 16.47 0.22
C ASN A 113 -1.15 15.43 1.14
N MET A 114 0.17 15.51 1.36
CA MET A 114 0.90 14.56 2.19
C MET A 114 1.01 15.04 3.64
N ASP A 115 1.26 14.11 4.55
CA ASP A 115 1.64 14.38 5.93
C ASP A 115 3.02 15.08 5.97
N ASP A 116 3.05 16.36 6.32
CA ASP A 116 4.26 17.19 6.35
C ASP A 116 5.36 16.58 7.22
N ALA A 117 5.00 15.98 8.36
CA ALA A 117 5.99 15.39 9.24
C ALA A 117 6.60 14.12 8.62
N ALA A 118 5.79 13.28 7.98
CA ALA A 118 6.28 12.12 7.26
C ALA A 118 7.15 12.51 6.07
N PHE A 119 6.74 13.55 5.34
CA PHE A 119 7.48 14.06 4.19
C PHE A 119 8.86 14.59 4.57
N LEU A 120 8.94 15.39 5.64
CA LEU A 120 10.22 15.88 6.16
C LEU A 120 11.16 14.74 6.63
N ASP A 121 10.58 13.60 7.00
CA ASP A 121 11.32 12.40 7.42
C ASP A 121 11.66 11.45 6.26
N GLY A 122 11.32 11.79 5.02
CA GLY A 122 11.66 10.98 3.83
C GLY A 122 10.57 10.00 3.39
N TYR A 123 9.31 10.24 3.73
CA TYR A 123 8.18 9.37 3.42
C TYR A 123 7.05 10.09 2.69
N HIS A 124 6.41 9.41 1.75
CA HIS A 124 5.14 9.84 1.17
C HIS A 124 3.98 9.17 1.90
N SER A 125 2.96 9.92 2.30
CA SER A 125 1.69 9.36 2.73
C SER A 125 0.74 9.16 1.55
N ALA A 126 -0.08 8.13 1.61
CA ALA A 126 -1.15 7.85 0.65
C ALA A 126 -2.35 7.23 1.35
N THR A 127 -3.51 7.27 0.69
CA THR A 127 -4.70 6.54 1.15
C THR A 127 -4.64 5.15 0.54
N THR A 128 -4.66 4.12 1.39
CA THR A 128 -4.84 2.73 0.97
C THR A 128 -6.24 2.27 1.33
N ARG A 129 -6.99 1.83 0.33
CA ARG A 129 -8.30 1.21 0.50
C ARG A 129 -8.14 -0.29 0.68
N LEU A 130 -8.77 -0.84 1.72
CA LEU A 130 -8.78 -2.26 2.02
C LEU A 130 -10.11 -2.91 1.62
N TYR A 131 -10.04 -4.14 1.13
CA TYR A 131 -11.18 -4.88 0.62
C TYR A 131 -11.37 -6.22 1.30
N VAL A 132 -12.64 -6.59 1.48
CA VAL A 132 -13.08 -7.95 1.81
C VAL A 132 -13.84 -8.55 0.63
N LEU A 133 -13.99 -9.87 0.60
CA LEU A 133 -14.88 -10.51 -0.35
C LEU A 133 -16.32 -10.10 -0.05
N LYS A 134 -17.06 -9.75 -1.10
CA LYS A 134 -18.49 -9.53 -0.97
C LYS A 134 -19.16 -10.83 -0.54
N SER A 135 -19.92 -10.79 0.55
CA SER A 135 -20.77 -11.92 0.94
C SER A 135 -21.94 -12.02 -0.04
N GLU A 136 -22.28 -13.24 -0.48
CA GLU A 136 -23.45 -13.51 -1.33
C GLU A 136 -24.77 -13.23 -0.61
#